data_AF-A0A1W5CZP5-F1
#
_entry.id   AF-A0A1W5CZP5-F1
#
_cell.length_a   1.000
_cell.length_b   1.000
_cell.length_c   1.000
_cell.angle_alpha   90.00
_cell.angle_beta   90.00
_cell.angle_gamma   90.00
#
_symmetry.space_group_name_H-M   'P 1'
#
loop_
_entity.id
_entity.type
_entity.pdbx_description
1 polymer ?
#
loop_
_entity_poly.entity_id
_entity_poly.type
_entity_poly.pdbx_seq_one_letter_code
_entity_poly.pdbx_strand_id
1 'polypeptide(L)'
;MAYGFATVSTATPSCCSCYLLTFTSGPIVGKQIIVQAVNVNSNVAVNQFAIAIPGGGYGLNDGCINEWGANSTVWGAQFGGIASNTCDQFPGSLQGGCNFRWDYMQGADNPNADYFEVTCPAALVSKSGCTPACCIPGGPSAVPTFSIPPPGSPAQAAPNGPPPEPQGVFITSAGYYSFQPAPVRRSATPVASLAAVNSAPLR
;
A
#
# COMPACT_ATOMS: atom_id res chain seq x y z
N MET A 1 -0.86 15.69 -3.73
CA MET A 1 0.20 14.78 -3.24
C MET A 1 0.08 14.69 -1.73
N ALA A 2 0.22 13.49 -1.17
CA ALA A 2 0.13 13.22 0.26
C ALA A 2 1.37 12.48 0.79
N TYR A 3 1.50 12.41 2.12
CA TYR A 3 2.51 11.62 2.81
C TYR A 3 1.85 10.74 3.86
N GLY A 4 2.37 9.54 4.07
CA GLY A 4 1.85 8.63 5.09
C GLY A 4 2.83 7.52 5.50
N PHE A 5 2.29 6.56 6.22
CA PHE A 5 3.02 5.37 6.64
C PHE A 5 2.25 4.14 6.17
N ALA A 6 2.96 3.04 5.94
CA ALA A 6 2.34 1.80 5.53
C ALA A 6 3.03 0.59 6.14
N THR A 7 2.28 -0.50 6.25
CA THR A 7 2.89 -1.82 6.19
C THR A 7 3.12 -2.17 4.73
N VAL A 8 4.28 -2.74 4.42
CA VAL A 8 4.69 -3.01 3.03
C VAL A 8 5.04 -4.48 2.84
N SER A 9 4.49 -5.07 1.78
CA SER A 9 4.85 -6.37 1.24
C SER A 9 5.35 -6.22 -0.19
N THR A 10 6.64 -6.39 -0.40
CA THR A 10 7.28 -6.42 -1.72
C THR A 10 8.21 -7.63 -1.78
N ALA A 11 8.90 -7.86 -2.90
CA ALA A 11 9.83 -8.99 -3.02
C ALA A 11 11.01 -8.90 -2.03
N THR A 12 11.42 -7.68 -1.69
CA THR A 12 12.51 -7.38 -0.75
C THR A 12 12.10 -6.20 0.14
N PRO A 13 11.11 -6.38 1.03
CA PRO A 13 10.56 -5.27 1.80
C PRO A 13 11.58 -4.85 2.86
N SER A 14 11.87 -3.55 2.93
CA SER A 14 12.83 -2.99 3.87
C SER A 14 12.15 -1.99 4.78
N CYS A 15 12.36 -2.13 6.09
CA CYS A 15 11.88 -1.14 7.04
C CYS A 15 12.48 0.23 6.73
N CYS A 16 11.68 1.25 6.92
CA CYS A 16 12.04 2.65 6.78
C CYS A 16 12.32 3.13 5.35
N SER A 17 12.26 2.25 4.34
CA SER A 17 12.19 2.64 2.92
C SER A 17 10.90 3.41 2.62
N CYS A 18 10.97 4.29 1.62
CA CYS A 18 9.83 5.09 1.19
C CYS A 18 9.44 4.77 -0.25
N TYR A 19 8.14 4.82 -0.53
CA TYR A 19 7.60 4.46 -1.83
C TYR A 19 6.61 5.52 -2.30
N LEU A 20 6.77 5.98 -3.53
CA LEU A 20 5.78 6.79 -4.23
C LEU A 20 4.74 5.85 -4.82
N LEU A 21 3.49 6.00 -4.41
CA LEU A 21 2.34 5.30 -4.96
C LEU A 21 1.56 6.27 -5.87
N THR A 22 1.21 5.81 -7.07
CA THR A 22 0.28 6.50 -7.98
C THR A 22 -0.95 5.63 -8.16
N PHE A 23 -2.11 6.09 -7.69
CA PHE A 23 -3.33 5.28 -7.72
C PHE A 23 -3.84 5.11 -9.16
N THR A 24 -4.24 3.89 -9.50
CA THR A 24 -4.68 3.47 -10.84
C THR A 24 -6.13 2.99 -10.87
N SER A 25 -6.81 2.87 -9.73
CA SER A 25 -8.25 2.59 -9.66
C SER A 25 -8.98 3.39 -8.57
N GLY A 26 -10.32 3.33 -8.58
CA GLY A 26 -11.18 4.01 -7.60
C GLY A 26 -11.37 5.51 -7.84
N PRO A 27 -11.95 6.26 -6.89
CA PRO A 27 -12.23 7.69 -7.06
C PRO A 27 -10.96 8.58 -7.05
N ILE A 28 -9.79 7.99 -6.79
CA ILE A 28 -8.53 8.72 -6.59
C ILE A 28 -7.49 8.43 -7.66
N VAL A 29 -7.87 7.91 -8.83
CA VAL A 29 -6.94 7.68 -9.96
C VAL A 29 -6.11 8.94 -10.24
N GLY A 30 -4.80 8.74 -10.43
CA GLY A 30 -3.84 9.80 -10.70
C GLY A 30 -3.38 10.57 -9.46
N LYS A 31 -4.04 10.42 -8.30
CA LYS A 31 -3.50 10.95 -7.05
C LYS A 31 -2.26 10.17 -6.64
N GLN A 32 -1.39 10.85 -5.89
CA GLN A 32 -0.12 10.29 -5.45
C GLN A 32 0.05 10.42 -3.94
N ILE A 33 0.68 9.42 -3.33
CA ILE A 33 1.10 9.44 -1.92
C ILE A 33 2.52 8.86 -1.81
N ILE A 34 3.38 9.48 -1.00
CA ILE A 34 4.63 8.84 -0.57
C ILE A 34 4.41 8.24 0.80
N VAL A 35 4.67 6.94 0.94
CA VAL A 35 4.56 6.23 2.23
C VAL A 35 5.90 5.71 2.70
N GLN A 36 6.16 5.80 4.01
CA GLN A 36 7.30 5.12 4.64
C GLN A 36 6.85 3.78 5.21
N ALA A 37 7.62 2.72 4.95
CA ALA A 37 7.42 1.41 5.54
C ALA A 37 7.76 1.44 7.04
N VAL A 38 6.75 1.38 7.90
CA VAL A 38 6.92 1.31 9.37
C VAL A 38 6.75 -0.12 9.89
N ASN A 39 6.30 -1.01 9.03
CA ASN A 39 6.20 -2.43 9.27
C ASN A 39 6.37 -3.13 7.92
N VAL A 40 6.96 -4.32 7.92
CA VAL A 40 7.12 -5.13 6.71
C VAL A 40 6.58 -6.52 6.97
N ASN A 41 6.03 -7.16 5.94
CA ASN A 41 5.78 -8.59 6.00
C ASN A 41 6.42 -9.28 4.80
N SER A 42 7.04 -10.43 5.06
CA SER A 42 7.67 -11.25 4.04
C SER A 42 6.81 -12.45 3.63
N ASN A 43 5.65 -12.64 4.28
CA ASN A 43 4.89 -13.90 4.27
C ASN A 43 3.46 -13.79 3.70
N VAL A 44 3.11 -12.71 2.99
CA VAL A 44 1.80 -12.55 2.32
C VAL A 44 1.96 -12.37 0.81
N ALA A 45 0.85 -12.17 0.08
CA ALA A 45 0.88 -11.82 -1.34
C ALA A 45 1.82 -10.62 -1.58
N VAL A 46 2.83 -10.84 -2.42
CA VAL A 46 3.81 -9.83 -2.82
C VAL A 46 3.09 -8.67 -3.51
N ASN A 47 3.57 -7.44 -3.31
CA ASN A 47 3.01 -6.19 -3.82
C ASN A 47 1.66 -5.84 -3.16
N GLN A 48 1.70 -5.70 -1.83
CA GLN A 48 0.59 -5.16 -1.05
C GLN A 48 1.07 -4.06 -0.09
N PHE A 49 0.39 -2.93 -0.08
CA PHE A 49 0.69 -1.81 0.82
C PHE A 49 -0.55 -1.50 1.63
N ALA A 50 -0.49 -1.67 2.95
CA ALA A 50 -1.59 -1.23 3.79
C ALA A 50 -1.28 0.11 4.43
N ILE A 51 -1.98 1.15 3.97
CA ILE A 51 -1.75 2.51 4.42
C ILE A 51 -2.34 2.67 5.83
N ALA A 52 -1.55 3.25 6.73
CA ALA A 52 -1.94 3.52 8.10
C ALA A 52 -2.94 4.68 8.14
N ILE A 53 -4.22 4.36 8.30
CA ILE A 53 -5.33 5.31 8.35
C ILE A 53 -6.13 5.02 9.62
N PRO A 54 -6.15 5.93 10.62
CA PRO A 54 -7.04 5.79 11.77
C PRO A 54 -8.49 5.59 11.32
N GLY A 55 -9.16 4.59 11.91
CA GLY A 55 -10.51 4.20 11.50
C GLY A 55 -10.55 3.35 10.23
N GLY A 56 -9.42 2.85 9.74
CA GLY A 56 -9.34 1.83 8.68
C GLY A 56 -9.53 0.38 9.16
N GLY A 57 -9.77 0.18 10.45
CA GLY A 57 -9.89 -1.14 11.08
C GLY A 57 -8.59 -1.59 11.76
N TYR A 58 -8.73 -2.18 12.94
CA TYR A 58 -7.62 -2.64 13.79
C TYR A 58 -7.09 -4.03 13.39
N GLY A 59 -7.81 -4.75 12.53
CA GLY A 59 -7.38 -6.05 12.01
C GLY A 59 -7.36 -7.14 13.07
N LEU A 60 -6.45 -8.10 12.92
CA LEU A 60 -6.36 -9.26 13.83
C LEU A 60 -5.88 -8.90 15.24
N ASN A 61 -5.12 -7.82 15.38
CA ASN A 61 -4.49 -7.42 16.63
C ASN A 61 -5.09 -6.11 17.12
N ASP A 62 -6.01 -6.19 18.08
CA ASP A 62 -6.63 -5.00 18.66
C ASP A 62 -5.74 -4.34 19.72
N GLY A 63 -4.88 -3.44 19.26
CA GLY A 63 -4.11 -2.54 20.13
C GLY A 63 -4.89 -1.27 20.51
N CYS A 64 -5.86 -0.86 19.68
CA CYS A 64 -6.52 0.44 19.79
C CYS A 64 -7.40 0.54 21.04
N ILE A 65 -8.15 -0.52 21.37
CA ILE A 65 -8.97 -0.53 22.59
C ILE A 65 -8.11 -0.44 23.84
N ASN A 66 -6.97 -1.14 23.86
CA ASN A 66 -6.07 -1.15 25.01
C ASN A 66 -5.35 0.20 25.20
N GLU A 67 -4.90 0.83 24.11
CA GLU A 67 -4.19 2.11 24.17
C GLU A 67 -5.11 3.28 24.53
N TRP A 68 -6.32 3.31 23.98
CA TRP A 68 -7.22 4.46 24.07
C TRP A 68 -8.42 4.27 24.99
N GLY A 69 -8.60 3.07 25.57
CA GLY A 69 -9.68 2.76 26.50
C GLY A 69 -11.09 2.96 25.93
N ALA A 70 -11.23 2.99 24.60
CA ALA A 70 -12.45 3.37 23.91
C ALA A 70 -13.35 2.15 23.61
N ASN A 71 -14.66 2.37 23.61
CA ASN A 71 -15.66 1.37 23.22
C ASN A 71 -15.38 0.89 21.79
N SER A 72 -15.30 -0.44 21.56
CA SER A 72 -15.01 -1.04 20.25
C SER A 72 -15.83 -0.44 19.10
N THR A 73 -17.04 0.05 19.39
CA THR A 73 -17.96 0.66 18.43
C THR A 73 -17.40 1.89 17.72
N VAL A 74 -16.55 2.72 18.37
CA VAL A 74 -16.04 3.96 17.72
C VAL A 74 -15.01 3.67 16.62
N TRP A 75 -14.36 2.51 16.66
CA TRP A 75 -13.32 2.14 15.70
C TRP A 75 -13.89 1.55 14.40
N GLY A 76 -15.18 1.21 14.40
CA GLY A 76 -15.88 0.58 13.29
C GLY A 76 -15.57 -0.92 13.19
N ALA A 77 -15.70 -1.47 11.98
CA ALA A 77 -15.47 -2.89 11.74
C ALA A 77 -13.99 -3.28 11.94
N GLN A 78 -13.76 -4.51 12.40
CA GLN A 78 -12.41 -5.07 12.54
C GLN A 78 -11.56 -4.87 11.28
N PHE A 79 -12.17 -5.13 10.12
CA PHE A 79 -11.58 -4.93 8.80
C PHE A 79 -12.36 -3.83 8.09
N GLY A 80 -11.67 -2.77 7.63
CA GLY A 80 -12.27 -1.64 6.92
C GLY A 80 -12.77 -0.51 7.83
N GLY A 81 -12.89 -0.75 9.14
CA GLY A 81 -13.15 0.28 10.15
C GLY A 81 -14.47 1.02 9.96
N ILE A 82 -14.46 2.34 10.12
CA ILE A 82 -15.66 3.17 10.03
C ILE A 82 -16.18 3.25 8.59
N ALA A 83 -17.51 3.20 8.41
CA ALA A 83 -18.16 3.21 7.09
C ALA A 83 -18.58 4.62 6.61
N SER A 84 -18.56 5.60 7.51
CA SER A 84 -18.83 7.01 7.23
C SER A 84 -17.87 7.88 8.05
N ASN A 85 -17.80 9.18 7.74
CA ASN A 85 -16.94 10.09 8.49
C ASN A 85 -17.50 10.37 9.90
N THR A 86 -17.09 9.55 10.87
CA THR A 86 -17.31 9.70 12.31
C THR A 86 -16.00 10.02 13.04
N CYS A 87 -15.09 10.70 12.36
CA CYS A 87 -13.73 10.98 12.87
C CYS A 87 -13.72 11.90 14.10
N ASP A 88 -14.78 12.65 14.33
CA ASP A 88 -15.00 13.47 15.53
C ASP A 88 -15.10 12.64 16.82
N GLN A 89 -15.43 11.35 16.71
CA GLN A 89 -15.49 10.41 17.83
C GLN A 89 -14.13 9.85 18.25
N PHE A 90 -13.08 10.09 17.47
CA PHE A 90 -11.73 9.58 17.73
C PHE A 90 -10.99 10.50 18.71
N PRO A 91 -9.96 9.98 19.42
CA PRO A 91 -9.00 10.83 20.13
C PRO A 91 -8.47 11.94 19.22
N GLY A 92 -8.34 13.17 19.75
CA GLY A 92 -7.97 14.36 18.97
C GLY A 92 -6.72 14.17 18.09
N SER A 93 -5.74 13.40 18.58
CA SER A 93 -4.50 13.06 17.86
C SER A 93 -4.72 12.23 16.59
N LEU A 94 -5.82 11.48 16.49
CA LEU A 94 -6.13 10.58 15.39
C LEU A 94 -7.09 11.18 14.37
N GLN A 95 -7.83 12.24 14.74
CA GLN A 95 -8.87 12.81 13.90
C GLN A 95 -8.33 13.32 12.55
N GLY A 96 -7.15 13.92 12.52
CA GLY A 96 -6.53 14.38 11.27
C GLY A 96 -6.24 13.24 10.28
N GLY A 97 -5.71 12.12 10.78
CA GLY A 97 -5.46 10.93 9.97
C GLY A 97 -6.75 10.21 9.57
N CYS A 98 -7.77 10.24 10.41
CA CYS A 98 -9.09 9.70 10.09
C CYS A 98 -9.76 10.52 8.97
N ASN A 99 -9.80 11.85 9.09
CA ASN A 99 -10.39 12.74 8.08
C ASN A 99 -9.67 12.65 6.72
N PHE A 100 -8.36 12.38 6.72
CA PHE A 100 -7.61 12.12 5.49
C PHE A 100 -8.23 11.03 4.60
N ARG A 101 -8.84 9.98 5.20
CA ARG A 101 -9.56 8.92 4.48
C ARG A 101 -10.67 9.49 3.60
N TRP A 102 -11.36 10.50 4.10
CA TRP A 102 -12.55 11.08 3.46
C TRP A 102 -12.17 12.24 2.56
N ASP A 103 -11.25 13.10 2.98
CA ASP A 103 -10.92 14.33 2.27
C ASP A 103 -9.99 14.05 1.07
N TYR A 104 -8.86 13.37 1.31
CA TYR A 104 -7.88 13.11 0.27
C TYR A 104 -8.17 11.81 -0.47
N MET A 105 -8.42 10.74 0.30
CA MET A 105 -8.67 9.41 -0.27
C MET A 105 -10.10 9.22 -0.76
N GLN A 106 -11.02 10.17 -0.50
CA GLN A 106 -12.42 10.13 -0.98
C GLN A 106 -13.15 8.85 -0.63
N GLY A 107 -12.81 8.23 0.50
CA GLY A 107 -13.38 6.96 0.92
C GLY A 107 -13.04 5.78 0.00
N ALA A 108 -11.98 5.87 -0.81
CA ALA A 108 -11.57 4.81 -1.71
C ALA A 108 -11.38 3.49 -0.97
N ASP A 109 -12.03 2.43 -1.45
CA ASP A 109 -11.95 1.09 -0.90
C ASP A 109 -10.91 0.28 -1.68
N ASN A 110 -9.76 0.06 -1.04
CA ASN A 110 -8.66 -0.76 -1.54
C ASN A 110 -8.27 -0.50 -3.02
N PRO A 111 -7.89 0.75 -3.37
CA PRO A 111 -7.52 1.08 -4.75
C PRO A 111 -6.24 0.35 -5.18
N ASN A 112 -6.06 0.15 -6.48
CA ASN A 112 -4.79 -0.29 -7.05
C ASN A 112 -3.87 0.93 -7.20
N ALA A 113 -2.56 0.68 -7.22
CA ALA A 113 -1.56 1.69 -7.53
C ALA A 113 -0.39 1.10 -8.29
N ASP A 114 0.40 1.96 -8.92
CA ASP A 114 1.77 1.67 -9.32
C ASP A 114 2.72 2.26 -8.28
N TYR A 115 3.87 1.62 -8.03
CA TYR A 115 4.86 2.15 -7.08
C TYR A 115 6.30 2.19 -7.56
N PHE A 116 7.05 3.11 -6.94
CA PHE A 116 8.51 3.22 -7.01
C PHE A 116 9.10 3.45 -5.63
N GLU A 117 10.24 2.83 -5.33
CA GLU A 117 11.03 3.22 -4.17
C GLU A 117 11.69 4.59 -4.41
N VAL A 118 11.64 5.46 -3.41
CA VAL A 118 12.13 6.84 -3.47
C VAL A 118 12.88 7.19 -2.20
N THR A 119 13.74 8.21 -2.25
CA THR A 119 14.35 8.78 -1.04
C THR A 119 13.27 9.25 -0.08
N CYS A 120 13.41 8.91 1.20
CA CYS A 120 12.45 9.33 2.21
C CYS A 120 12.43 10.85 2.41
N PRO A 121 11.29 11.52 2.24
CA PRO A 121 11.15 12.93 2.55
C PRO A 121 11.38 13.21 4.04
N ALA A 122 11.99 14.36 4.36
CA ALA A 122 12.21 14.77 5.74
C ALA A 122 10.91 14.83 6.58
N ALA A 123 9.77 15.11 5.95
CA ALA A 123 8.45 15.10 6.60
C ALA A 123 8.04 13.74 7.19
N LEU A 124 8.54 12.63 6.62
CA LEU A 124 8.32 11.28 7.14
C LEU A 124 9.39 10.89 8.14
N VAL A 125 10.66 11.10 7.81
CA VAL A 125 11.81 10.75 8.67
C VAL A 125 11.77 11.49 10.01
N SER A 126 11.42 12.78 10.01
CA SER A 126 11.31 13.57 11.25
C SER A 126 10.19 13.08 12.19
N LYS A 127 9.18 12.40 11.66
CA LYS A 127 8.07 11.83 12.44
C LYS A 127 8.38 10.43 12.94
N SER A 128 8.97 9.58 12.10
CA SER A 128 9.28 8.19 12.47
C SER A 128 10.60 8.04 13.24
N GLY A 129 11.52 9.00 13.09
CA GLY A 129 12.89 8.88 13.57
C GLY A 129 13.70 7.80 12.85
N CYS A 130 13.19 7.24 11.74
CA CYS A 130 13.84 6.14 11.04
C CYS A 130 14.26 6.51 9.62
N THR A 131 15.46 6.07 9.26
CA THR A 131 16.01 6.12 7.90
C THR A 131 16.30 4.71 7.40
N PRO A 132 16.17 4.43 6.09
CA PRO A 132 16.55 3.13 5.54
C PRO A 132 18.01 2.79 5.88
N ALA A 133 18.31 1.50 6.06
CA ALA A 133 19.64 1.01 6.41
C ALA A 133 20.73 1.42 5.39
N CYS A 134 20.37 1.60 4.11
CA CYS A 134 21.31 2.07 3.08
C CYS A 134 21.73 3.54 3.24
N CYS A 135 20.99 4.33 4.02
CA CYS A 135 21.22 5.77 4.23
C CYS A 135 22.01 6.09 5.50
N ILE A 136 22.46 5.08 6.26
CA ILE A 136 23.47 5.28 7.30
C ILE A 136 24.77 5.68 6.58
N PRO A 137 25.52 6.70 7.03
CA PRO A 137 26.86 6.98 6.49
C PRO A 137 27.71 5.70 6.54
N GLY A 138 27.96 5.08 5.37
CA GLY A 138 28.66 3.79 5.22
C GLY A 138 27.82 2.60 4.73
N GLY A 139 26.51 2.74 4.47
CA GLY A 139 25.67 1.71 3.84
C GLY A 139 25.68 1.73 2.30
N PRO A 140 25.23 0.65 1.60
CA PRO A 140 25.19 0.61 0.14
C PRO A 140 24.18 1.62 -0.41
N SER A 141 24.65 2.83 -0.67
CA SER A 141 23.90 3.96 -1.21
C SER A 141 23.54 3.72 -2.68
N ALA A 142 22.25 3.51 -2.97
CA ALA A 142 21.65 3.82 -4.26
C ALA A 142 20.11 3.74 -4.20
N VAL A 143 19.45 4.64 -3.47
CA VAL A 143 18.04 4.96 -3.77
C VAL A 143 18.05 6.21 -4.64
N PRO A 144 17.59 6.17 -5.90
CA PRO A 144 17.59 7.34 -6.76
C PRO A 144 16.72 8.45 -6.16
N THR A 145 17.28 9.64 -6.05
CA THR A 145 16.57 10.83 -5.57
C THR A 145 15.68 11.34 -6.71
N PHE A 146 14.40 10.93 -6.72
CA PHE A 146 13.43 11.53 -7.63
C PHE A 146 13.01 12.91 -7.10
N SER A 147 13.50 13.97 -7.75
CA SER A 147 12.98 15.32 -7.56
C SER A 147 11.70 15.45 -8.38
N ILE A 148 10.56 15.66 -7.73
CA ILE A 148 9.30 15.93 -8.42
C ILE A 148 9.38 17.35 -8.99
N PRO A 149 9.40 17.54 -10.32
CA PRO A 149 9.40 18.89 -10.87
C PRO A 149 8.04 19.57 -10.61
N PRO A 150 8.02 20.90 -10.41
CA PRO A 150 6.77 21.64 -10.27
C PRO A 150 5.91 21.52 -11.55
N PRO A 151 4.58 21.63 -11.44
CA PRO A 151 3.69 21.50 -12.58
C PRO A 151 3.98 22.60 -13.62
N GLY A 152 4.45 22.19 -14.80
CA GLY A 152 4.75 23.08 -15.93
C GLY A 152 6.21 23.11 -16.40
N SER A 153 7.15 22.43 -15.72
CA SER A 153 8.54 22.36 -16.17
C SER A 153 8.76 21.23 -17.21
N PRO A 154 9.52 21.47 -18.29
CA PRO A 154 9.92 20.41 -19.22
C PRO A 154 10.79 19.37 -18.49
N ALA A 155 10.53 18.09 -18.76
CA ALA A 155 11.24 16.98 -18.14
C ALA A 155 12.76 17.06 -18.41
N GLN A 156 13.56 17.25 -17.35
CA GLN A 156 15.00 17.03 -17.43
C GLN A 156 15.31 15.55 -17.15
N ALA A 157 16.19 14.99 -17.98
CA ALA A 157 16.63 13.61 -17.87
C ALA A 157 17.32 13.36 -16.52
N ALA A 158 16.86 12.34 -15.80
CA ALA A 158 17.49 11.87 -14.56
C ALA A 158 18.91 11.31 -14.84
N PRO A 159 19.86 11.41 -13.90
CA PRO A 159 21.19 10.86 -14.10
C PRO A 159 21.14 9.32 -14.00
N ASN A 160 21.50 8.67 -15.10
CA ASN A 160 22.04 7.31 -15.25
C ASN A 160 21.27 6.15 -14.59
N GLY A 161 20.21 5.72 -15.26
CA GLY A 161 19.57 4.42 -15.15
C GLY A 161 18.21 4.44 -15.87
N PRO A 162 17.75 3.34 -16.51
CA PRO A 162 16.35 3.27 -16.87
C PRO A 162 15.53 3.49 -15.59
N PRO A 163 14.49 4.34 -15.60
CA PRO A 163 13.63 4.48 -14.42
C PRO A 163 13.17 3.08 -13.99
N PRO A 164 13.14 2.78 -12.67
CA PRO A 164 12.57 1.52 -12.21
C PRO A 164 11.18 1.36 -12.85
N GLU A 165 10.82 0.16 -13.29
CA GLU A 165 9.54 -0.08 -13.95
C GLU A 165 8.41 -0.08 -12.91
N PRO A 166 7.29 0.64 -13.15
CA PRO A 166 6.19 0.69 -12.19
C PRO A 166 5.65 -0.71 -11.91
N GLN A 167 5.64 -1.08 -10.64
CA GLN A 167 5.06 -2.36 -10.21
C GLN A 167 3.62 -2.10 -9.73
N GLY A 168 2.67 -2.87 -10.26
CA GLY A 168 1.29 -2.85 -9.79
C GLY A 168 1.16 -3.41 -8.36
N VAL A 169 0.38 -2.74 -7.52
CA VAL A 169 0.18 -3.08 -6.10
C VAL A 169 -1.28 -2.92 -5.70
N PHE A 170 -1.75 -3.80 -4.82
CA PHE A 170 -3.01 -3.66 -4.11
C PHE A 170 -2.83 -2.85 -2.84
N ILE A 171 -3.62 -1.79 -2.68
CA ILE A 171 -3.64 -1.01 -1.45
C ILE A 171 -4.73 -1.56 -0.54
N THR A 172 -4.43 -1.70 0.75
CA THR A 172 -5.45 -2.04 1.76
C THR A 172 -5.47 -1.04 2.91
N SER A 173 -6.54 -1.04 3.70
CA SER A 173 -6.46 -0.48 5.05
C SER A 173 -5.57 -1.35 5.94
N ALA A 174 -4.81 -0.77 6.87
CA ALA A 174 -3.90 -1.49 7.78
C ALA A 174 -4.52 -2.73 8.48
N GLY A 175 -5.83 -2.76 8.70
CA GLY A 175 -6.53 -3.90 9.28
C GLY A 175 -6.68 -5.12 8.35
N TYR A 176 -6.71 -4.95 7.02
CA TYR A 176 -7.15 -5.96 6.02
C TYR A 176 -6.16 -7.09 5.68
N TYR A 177 -5.11 -7.29 6.49
CA TYR A 177 -3.99 -8.20 6.16
C TYR A 177 -4.26 -9.70 6.17
N SER A 178 -5.51 -10.11 6.32
CA SER A 178 -5.89 -11.51 6.13
C SER A 178 -7.14 -11.55 5.28
N PHE A 179 -7.00 -11.59 3.96
CA PHE A 179 -7.75 -12.51 3.11
C PHE A 179 -7.06 -12.62 1.75
N GLN A 180 -7.08 -13.84 1.23
CA GLN A 180 -6.48 -14.33 0.00
C GLN A 180 -6.81 -13.45 -1.23
N PRO A 181 -5.98 -13.49 -2.29
CA PRO A 181 -6.21 -12.70 -3.49
C PRO A 181 -7.59 -12.98 -4.07
N ALA A 182 -8.30 -11.92 -4.47
CA ALA A 182 -9.45 -12.04 -5.36
C ALA A 182 -9.07 -12.97 -6.52
N PRO A 183 -9.90 -13.98 -6.87
CA PRO A 183 -9.55 -14.91 -7.92
C PRO A 183 -9.34 -14.12 -9.21
N VAL A 184 -8.10 -14.13 -9.71
CA VAL A 184 -7.79 -13.69 -11.07
C VAL A 184 -8.62 -14.58 -11.99
N ARG A 185 -9.70 -14.01 -12.54
CA ARG A 185 -10.54 -14.67 -13.54
C ARG A 185 -9.68 -14.89 -14.78
N ARG A 186 -9.00 -16.04 -14.84
CA ARG A 186 -8.39 -16.51 -16.09
C ARG A 186 -9.53 -16.83 -17.03
N SER A 187 -9.70 -16.00 -18.04
CA SER A 187 -10.53 -16.31 -19.21
C SER A 187 -10.03 -17.60 -19.84
N ALA A 188 -10.67 -18.71 -19.54
CA ALA A 188 -10.44 -19.96 -20.22
C ALA A 188 -11.30 -20.00 -21.48
N THR A 189 -10.73 -19.60 -22.62
CA THR A 189 -11.20 -20.12 -23.91
C THR A 189 -10.83 -21.60 -23.99
N PRO A 190 -11.79 -22.52 -24.19
CA PRO A 190 -11.46 -23.93 -24.35
C PRO A 190 -10.87 -24.18 -25.74
N VAL A 191 -9.63 -24.64 -25.80
CA VAL A 191 -9.09 -25.29 -27.01
C VAL A 191 -9.52 -26.76 -26.96
N ALA A 192 -10.34 -27.16 -27.93
CA ALA A 192 -10.78 -28.53 -28.12
C ALA A 192 -9.57 -29.44 -28.41
N SER A 193 -9.45 -30.55 -27.69
CA SER A 193 -8.43 -31.58 -27.93
C SER A 193 -9.07 -32.75 -28.67
N LEU A 194 -8.54 -33.11 -29.84
CA LEU A 194 -8.97 -34.28 -30.62
C LEU A 194 -8.59 -35.58 -29.89
N ALA A 195 -9.58 -36.44 -29.64
CA ALA A 195 -9.37 -37.78 -29.11
C ALA A 195 -9.02 -38.77 -30.24
N ALA A 196 -7.88 -39.46 -30.11
CA ALA A 196 -7.58 -40.66 -30.88
C ALA A 196 -8.02 -41.89 -30.07
N VAL A 197 -8.94 -42.67 -30.63
CA VAL A 197 -9.46 -43.93 -30.06
C VAL A 197 -8.76 -45.09 -30.76
N ASN A 198 -8.09 -45.97 -30.00
CA ASN A 198 -7.95 -47.36 -30.41
C ASN A 198 -7.61 -48.25 -29.22
N SER A 199 -8.49 -49.20 -28.92
CA SER A 199 -8.19 -50.40 -28.12
C SER A 199 -9.23 -51.46 -28.48
N ALA A 200 -8.77 -52.54 -29.12
CA ALA A 200 -9.55 -53.77 -29.31
C ALA A 200 -9.10 -54.83 -28.28
N PRO A 201 -9.98 -55.72 -27.79
CA PRO A 201 -9.65 -56.70 -26.76
C PRO A 201 -9.21 -58.05 -27.36
N LEU A 202 -8.38 -58.80 -26.61
CA LEU A 202 -8.16 -60.23 -26.81
C LEU A 202 -8.53 -61.00 -25.53
N ARG A 203 -9.54 -61.87 -25.70
CA ARG A 203 -10.04 -62.98 -24.87
C ARG A 203 -10.78 -62.66 -23.57
#